data_AF-X0T7G9-F1
#
_entry.id   AF-X0T7G9-F1
#
_cell.length_a   1.000
_cell.length_b   1.000
_cell.length_c   1.000
_cell.angle_alpha   90.00
_cell.angle_beta   90.00
_cell.angle_gamma   90.00
#
_symmetry.space_group_name_H-M   'P 1'
#
loop_
_entity.id
_entity.type
_entity.pdbx_description
1 polymer ?
#
loop_
_entity_poly.entity_id
_entity_poly.type
_entity_poly.pdbx_seq_one_letter_code
_entity_poly.pdbx_strand_id
1 'polypeptide(L)'
;MSFVPDGEPTLDINLGEHIERLKPLNIKIAVITNGSLITIEDVRADLQKADLVSLKVDAINRKAWLKTDRPHKSLDLNSILQEMLEFRTNFSGELITETMFLKGMN
;
A
#
# COMPACT_ATOMS: atom_id res chain seq x y z
N MET A 1 8.77 10.07 9.72
CA MET A 1 8.31 8.90 10.50
C MET A 1 7.62 7.97 9.53
N SER A 2 7.79 6.66 9.68
CA SER A 2 7.24 5.67 8.76
C SER A 2 6.41 4.65 9.52
N PHE A 3 5.23 4.31 8.99
CA PHE A 3 4.42 3.18 9.46
C PHE A 3 4.87 1.90 8.74
N VAL A 4 5.59 1.05 9.48
CA VAL A 4 6.14 -0.24 9.00
C VAL A 4 5.95 -1.30 10.09
N PRO A 5 4.72 -1.73 10.38
CA PRO A 5 4.48 -2.79 11.37
C PRO A 5 4.90 -4.16 10.82
N ASP A 6 4.99 -5.17 11.70
CA ASP A 6 5.21 -6.57 11.31
C ASP A 6 4.03 -7.17 10.48
N GLY A 7 2.95 -6.41 10.31
CA GLY A 7 1.77 -6.75 9.51
C GLY A 7 1.43 -5.68 8.47
N GLU A 8 0.25 -5.79 7.87
CA GLU A 8 -0.25 -4.79 6.92
C GLU A 8 -0.81 -3.57 7.67
N PRO A 9 -0.18 -2.37 7.59
CA PRO A 9 -0.62 -1.20 8.36
C PRO A 9 -2.06 -0.77 8.05
N THR A 10 -2.55 -1.01 6.84
CA THR A 10 -3.93 -0.65 6.45
C THR A 10 -5.02 -1.51 7.11
N LEU A 11 -4.65 -2.55 7.87
CA LEU A 11 -5.57 -3.27 8.75
C LEU A 11 -5.88 -2.54 10.05
N ASP A 12 -5.09 -1.53 10.41
CA ASP A 12 -5.39 -0.67 11.56
C ASP A 12 -6.45 0.37 11.17
N ILE A 13 -7.66 0.19 11.70
CA ILE A 13 -8.80 1.10 11.47
C ILE A 13 -8.52 2.53 11.96
N ASN A 14 -7.49 2.74 12.78
CA ASN A 14 -7.11 4.06 13.30
C ASN A 14 -5.90 4.65 12.56
N LEU A 15 -5.41 4.02 11.48
CA LEU A 15 -4.24 4.50 10.72
C LEU A 15 -4.39 5.97 10.34
N GLY A 16 -5.54 6.35 9.77
CA GLY A 16 -5.82 7.74 9.42
C GLY A 16 -5.80 8.69 10.63
N GLU A 17 -6.35 8.28 11.78
CA GLU A 17 -6.31 9.09 13.00
C GLU A 17 -4.87 9.27 13.49
N HIS A 18 -4.07 8.20 13.46
CA HIS A 18 -2.66 8.23 13.85
C HIS A 18 -1.86 9.21 12.97
N ILE A 19 -2.08 9.18 11.65
CA ILE A 19 -1.44 10.11 10.71
C ILE A 19 -1.83 11.55 11.04
N GLU A 20 -3.11 11.85 11.22
CA GLU A 20 -3.58 13.21 11.54
C GLU A 20 -2.99 13.73 12.85
N ARG A 21 -2.92 12.89 13.88
CA ARG A 21 -2.36 13.27 15.19
C ARG A 21 -0.86 13.56 15.16
N LEU A 22 -0.16 13.04 14.16
CA LEU A 22 1.27 13.28 13.96
C LEU A 22 1.54 14.54 13.11
N LYS A 23 0.57 15.02 12.30
CA LYS A 23 0.75 16.21 11.45
C LYS A 23 1.23 17.46 12.21
N PRO A 24 0.72 17.79 13.42
CA PRO A 24 1.20 18.96 14.18
C PRO A 24 2.69 18.91 14.55
N LEU A 25 3.31 17.73 14.52
CA LEU A 25 4.75 17.58 14.79
C LEU A 25 5.62 18.03 13.61
N ASN A 26 5.01 18.38 12.47
CA ASN A 26 5.68 18.87 11.26
C ASN A 26 6.78 17.92 10.75
N ILE A 27 6.55 16.62 10.89
CA ILE A 27 7.40 15.55 10.36
C ILE A 27 6.74 14.96 9.12
N LYS A 28 7.55 14.57 8.13
CA LYS A 28 7.03 13.81 6.99
C LYS A 28 6.58 12.42 7.43
N ILE A 29 5.41 11.99 6.98
CA ILE A 29 4.78 10.71 7.30
C ILE A 29 4.79 9.82 6.06
N ALA A 30 5.37 8.64 6.19
CA ALA A 30 5.38 7.60 5.16
C ALA A 30 4.57 6.38 5.59
N VAL A 31 3.83 5.76 4.68
CA VAL A 31 3.17 4.46 4.89
C VAL A 31 3.73 3.44 3.91
N ILE A 32 4.19 2.29 4.42
CA ILE A 32 4.68 1.19 3.58
C ILE A 32 3.66 0.05 3.66
N THR A 33 3.00 -0.24 2.54
CA THR A 33 1.89 -1.20 2.48
C THR A 33 2.12 -2.23 1.39
N ASN A 34 1.65 -3.46 1.63
CA ASN A 34 1.61 -4.48 0.60
C ASN A 34 0.54 -4.22 -0.48
N GLY A 35 -0.31 -3.21 -0.29
CA GLY A 35 -1.30 -2.76 -1.25
C GLY A 35 -2.51 -3.69 -1.42
N SER A 36 -2.58 -4.81 -0.70
CA SER A 36 -3.65 -5.81 -0.87
C SER A 36 -5.06 -5.28 -0.54
N LEU A 37 -5.15 -4.24 0.29
CA LEU A 37 -6.41 -3.62 0.74
C LEU A 37 -6.72 -2.31 0.03
N ILE A 38 -5.96 -1.94 -1.01
CA ILE A 38 -6.15 -0.65 -1.70
C ILE A 38 -7.49 -0.54 -2.45
N THR A 39 -8.18 -1.67 -2.65
CA THR A 39 -9.53 -1.72 -3.22
C THR A 39 -10.61 -1.24 -2.24
N ILE A 40 -10.27 -1.05 -0.96
CA ILE A 40 -11.17 -0.52 0.06
C ILE A 40 -11.08 1.00 0.08
N GLU A 41 -12.22 1.67 -0.02
CA GLU A 41 -12.30 3.13 -0.09
C GLU A 41 -11.74 3.82 1.16
N ASP A 42 -12.09 3.32 2.35
CA ASP A 42 -11.60 3.85 3.63
C ASP A 42 -10.07 3.75 3.75
N VAL A 43 -9.48 2.65 3.26
CA VAL A 43 -8.02 2.47 3.21
C VAL A 43 -7.38 3.54 2.33
N ARG A 44 -7.94 3.82 1.15
CA ARG A 44 -7.44 4.90 0.30
C ARG A 44 -7.58 6.25 0.98
N ALA A 45 -8.72 6.53 1.63
CA ALA A 45 -8.94 7.77 2.35
C ALA A 45 -7.93 8.00 3.49
N ASP A 46 -7.49 6.93 4.15
CA ASP A 46 -6.44 6.99 5.16
C ASP A 46 -5.05 7.19 4.55
N LEU A 47 -4.72 6.48 3.48
CA LEU A 47 -3.45 6.63 2.77
C LEU A 47 -3.28 8.04 2.16
N GLN A 48 -4.37 8.69 1.76
CA GLN A 48 -4.37 10.07 1.26
C GLN A 48 -3.84 11.10 2.28
N LYS A 49 -3.83 10.75 3.57
CA LYS A 49 -3.38 11.65 4.64
C LYS A 49 -1.85 11.66 4.80
N ALA A 50 -1.15 10.69 4.20
CA ALA A 50 0.31 10.56 4.29
C ALA A 50 1.04 11.45 3.27
N ASP A 51 2.28 11.82 3.56
CA ASP A 51 3.14 12.55 2.62
C ASP A 51 3.76 11.62 1.57
N LEU A 52 4.00 10.37 1.94
CA LEU A 52 4.55 9.33 1.08
C LEU A 52 3.82 8.00 1.29
N VAL A 53 3.53 7.30 0.20
CA VAL A 53 3.05 5.92 0.23
C VAL A 53 3.98 5.05 -0.61
N SER A 54 4.46 3.96 -0.01
CA SER A 54 5.18 2.89 -0.71
C SER A 54 4.24 1.71 -0.93
N LEU A 55 3.95 1.43 -2.20
CA LEU A 55 3.14 0.29 -2.61
C LEU A 55 4.03 -0.87 -3.03
N LYS A 56 3.87 -2.02 -2.39
CA LYS A 56 4.53 -3.24 -2.83
C LYS A 56 3.90 -3.77 -4.12
N VAL A 57 4.71 -3.94 -5.15
CA VAL A 57 4.32 -4.55 -6.43
C VAL A 57 5.34 -5.64 -6.76
N ASP A 58 5.21 -6.80 -6.12
CA ASP A 58 6.14 -7.92 -6.29
C ASP A 58 5.83 -8.76 -7.54
N ALA A 59 4.62 -8.67 -8.09
CA ALA A 59 4.25 -9.39 -9.31
C ALA A 59 3.17 -8.67 -10.12
N ILE A 60 3.37 -8.60 -11.44
CA ILE A 60 2.41 -8.02 -12.39
C ILE A 60 1.53 -9.08 -13.09
N ASN A 61 1.77 -10.37 -12.80
CA ASN A 61 0.96 -11.46 -13.32
C ASN A 61 0.58 -12.44 -12.20
N ARG A 62 -0.60 -13.06 -12.33
CA ARG A 62 -1.18 -13.92 -11.30
C ARG A 62 -0.29 -15.11 -10.93
N LYS A 63 0.45 -15.68 -11.88
CA LYS A 63 1.31 -16.85 -11.63
C LYS A 63 2.48 -16.50 -10.72
N ALA A 64 3.17 -15.39 -10.99
CA ALA A 64 4.23 -14.88 -10.14
C ALA A 64 3.68 -14.45 -8.78
N TRP A 65 2.54 -13.75 -8.76
CA TRP A 65 1.89 -13.28 -7.55
C TRP A 65 1.50 -14.40 -6.58
N LEU A 66 0.92 -15.49 -7.09
CA LEU A 66 0.61 -16.67 -6.28
C LEU A 66 1.86 -17.36 -5.72
N LYS A 67 3.00 -17.28 -6.43
CA LYS A 67 4.25 -17.93 -6.03
C LYS A 67 5.00 -17.10 -4.99
N THR A 68 5.04 -15.78 -5.16
CA THR A 68 5.76 -14.83 -4.30
C THR A 68 4.94 -14.47 -3.06
N ASP A 69 3.73 -13.94 -3.26
CA ASP A 69 2.98 -13.26 -2.19
C ASP A 69 2.00 -14.20 -1.48
N ARG A 70 1.65 -15.33 -2.11
CA ARG A 70 0.68 -16.32 -1.60
C ARG A 70 -0.59 -15.63 -1.04
N PRO A 71 -1.23 -14.76 -1.84
CA PRO A 71 -2.30 -13.90 -1.38
C PRO A 71 -3.53 -14.70 -0.94
N HIS A 72 -4.35 -14.06 -0.12
CA HIS A 72 -5.65 -14.62 0.24
C HIS A 72 -6.52 -14.82 -1.02
N LYS A 73 -7.27 -15.93 -1.09
CA LYS A 73 -8.01 -16.35 -2.30
C LYS A 73 -9.06 -15.35 -2.79
N SER A 74 -9.55 -14.48 -1.89
CA SER A 74 -10.54 -13.45 -2.19
C SER A 74 -9.94 -12.23 -2.90
N LEU A 75 -8.61 -12.10 -2.94
CA LEU A 75 -7.95 -10.96 -3.56
C LEU A 75 -7.81 -11.18 -5.08
N ASP A 76 -8.01 -10.10 -5.83
CA ASP A 76 -7.83 -10.05 -7.27
C ASP A 76 -6.72 -9.08 -7.65
N LEU A 77 -5.67 -9.61 -8.30
CA LEU A 77 -4.50 -8.82 -8.68
C LEU A 77 -4.84 -7.69 -9.65
N ASN A 78 -5.73 -7.94 -10.62
CA ASN A 78 -6.05 -6.93 -11.63
C ASN A 78 -6.81 -5.76 -10.99
N SER A 79 -7.76 -6.06 -10.11
CA SER A 79 -8.44 -5.05 -9.31
C SER A 79 -7.47 -4.27 -8.43
N ILE A 80 -6.55 -4.94 -7.73
CA ILE A 80 -5.53 -4.26 -6.92
C ILE A 80 -4.69 -3.31 -7.79
N LEU A 81 -4.14 -3.79 -8.91
CA LEU A 81 -3.31 -2.97 -9.81
C LEU A 81 -4.10 -1.78 -10.39
N GLN A 82 -5.37 -1.98 -10.75
CA GLN A 82 -6.23 -0.91 -11.23
C GLN A 82 -6.48 0.14 -10.13
N GLU A 83 -6.78 -0.29 -8.91
CA GLU A 83 -7.02 0.61 -7.79
C GLU A 83 -5.74 1.31 -7.31
N MET A 84 -4.55 0.73 -7.52
CA MET A 84 -3.27 1.43 -7.34
C MET A 84 -3.09 2.57 -8.35
N LEU A 85 -3.47 2.35 -9.62
CA LEU A 85 -3.43 3.39 -10.65
C LEU A 85 -4.43 4.51 -10.33
N GLU A 86 -5.64 4.16 -9.90
CA GLU A 86 -6.66 5.14 -9.48
C GLU A 86 -6.28 5.85 -8.18
N PHE A 87 -5.62 5.18 -7.24
CA PHE A 87 -5.08 5.83 -6.06
C PHE A 87 -4.04 6.88 -6.46
N ARG A 88 -3.16 6.57 -7.43
CA ARG A 88 -2.18 7.54 -7.93
C ARG A 88 -2.85 8.77 -8.51
N THR A 89 -3.94 8.68 -9.28
CA THR A 89 -4.56 9.88 -9.89
C THR A 89 -5.05 10.87 -8.83
N ASN A 90 -5.47 10.37 -7.67
CA ASN A 90 -6.04 11.17 -6.59
C ASN A 90 -5.01 11.54 -5.49
N PHE A 91 -3.88 10.84 -5.39
CA PHE A 91 -2.88 11.06 -4.34
C PHE A 91 -1.95 12.24 -4.65
N SER A 92 -1.92 13.24 -3.76
CA SER A 92 -1.07 14.42 -3.92
C SER A 92 0.36 14.25 -3.40
N GLY A 93 0.61 13.22 -2.59
CA GLY A 93 1.92 12.93 -2.01
C GLY A 93 2.86 12.19 -2.97
N GLU A 94 4.00 11.77 -2.42
CA GLU A 94 5.00 10.98 -3.14
C GLU A 94 4.58 9.50 -3.16
N LEU A 95 4.32 8.95 -4.35
CA LEU A 95 4.04 7.53 -4.52
C LEU A 95 5.28 6.82 -5.04
N ILE A 96 5.76 5.81 -4.30
CA ILE A 96 6.82 4.92 -4.75
C ILE A 96 6.32 3.49 -4.81
N THR A 97 6.99 2.65 -5.60
CA THR A 97 6.71 1.22 -5.64
C THR A 97 7.93 0.42 -5.21
N GLU A 98 7.71 -0.60 -4.40
CA GLU A 98 8.74 -1.54 -3.96
C GLU A 98 8.52 -2.89 -4.63
N THR A 99 9.57 -3.41 -5.26
CA THR A 99 9.56 -4.74 -5.88
C THR A 99 10.75 -5.52 -5.36
N MET A 100 10.51 -6.69 -4.75
CA MET A 100 11.57 -7.62 -4.40
C MET A 100 11.89 -8.54 -5.57
N PHE A 101 13.10 -8.41 -6.12
CA PHE A 101 13.57 -9.30 -7.18
C PHE A 101 13.97 -10.67 -6.61
N LEU A 102 13.28 -11.71 -7.04
CA LEU A 102 13.54 -13.11 -6.71
C LEU A 102 13.98 -13.86 -7.97
N LYS A 103 15.21 -14.36 -7.95
CA LYS A 103 15.83 -15.07 -9.08
C LYS A 103 14.90 -16.16 -9.64
N GLY A 104 14.44 -15.97 -10.88
CA GLY A 104 13.59 -16.93 -11.60
C GLY A 104 12.10 -16.91 -11.21
N MET A 105 11.63 -15.82 -10.59
CA MET A 105 10.23 -15.63 -10.21
C MET A 105 9.62 -14.35 -10.80
N ASN A 106 10.36 -13.25 -10.75
CA ASN A 106 10.03 -11.95 -11.32
C ASN A 106 11.28 -11.26 -11.86
#